data_AF-A0A4Q3RJC2-F1
#
_entry.id   AF-A0A4Q3RJC2-F1
#
_cell.length_a   1.000
_cell.length_b   1.000
_cell.length_c   1.000
_cell.angle_alpha   90.00
_cell.angle_beta   90.00
_cell.angle_gamma   90.00
#
_symmetry.space_group_name_H-M   'P 1'
#
loop_
_entity.id
_entity.type
_entity.pdbx_description
1 polymer ?
#
loop_
_entity_poly.entity_id
_entity_poly.type
_entity_poly.pdbx_seq_one_letter_code
_entity_poly.pdbx_strand_id
1 'polypeptide(L)' 'SGSLLVHFGMKEYEYYTVLFGVSRALGVLASLCWDRALGFAIERPKSVTTDLVKKWLKGEEQIWGE' A
#
# COMPACT_ATOMS: atom_id res chain seq x y z
N SER A 1 8.96 -19.73 2.80
CA SER A 1 7.59 -20.16 3.11
C SER A 1 7.09 -21.22 2.12
N GLY A 2 7.20 -20.99 0.80
CA GLY A 2 6.70 -21.94 -0.22
C GLY A 2 7.22 -23.38 -0.11
N SER A 3 8.52 -23.59 0.09
CA SER A 3 9.09 -24.94 0.28
C SER A 3 8.48 -25.70 1.46
N LEU A 4 8.14 -25.00 2.55
CA LEU A 4 7.47 -25.58 3.71
C LEU A 4 6.02 -25.92 3.40
N LEU A 5 5.29 -25.01 2.74
CA LEU A 5 3.90 -25.26 2.33
C LEU A 5 3.80 -26.48 1.42
N VAL A 6 4.69 -26.61 0.44
CA VAL A 6 4.77 -27.78 -0.44
C VAL A 6 5.15 -29.05 0.34
N HIS A 7 6.14 -28.96 1.24
CA HIS A 7 6.57 -30.09 2.06
C HIS A 7 5.43 -30.65 2.92
N PHE A 8 4.56 -29.77 3.44
CA PHE A 8 3.39 -30.14 4.24
C PHE A 8 2.10 -30.33 3.40
N GLY A 9 2.21 -30.44 2.07
CA GLY A 9 1.11 -30.90 1.22
C GLY A 9 0.26 -29.81 0.56
N MET A 10 0.51 -28.53 0.83
CA MET A 10 -0.14 -27.42 0.09
C MET A 10 0.59 -27.14 -1.22
N LYS A 11 0.02 -27.59 -2.34
CA LYS A 11 0.61 -27.49 -3.69
C LYS A 11 -0.15 -26.52 -4.60
N GLU A 12 -1.21 -25.92 -4.09
CA GLU A 12 -2.05 -24.94 -4.76
C GLU A 12 -1.39 -23.56 -4.66
N TYR A 13 -0.36 -23.31 -5.48
CA TYR A 13 0.44 -22.08 -5.43
C TYR A 13 -0.41 -20.81 -5.54
N GLU A 14 -1.46 -20.83 -6.36
CA GLU A 14 -2.38 -19.70 -6.52
C GLU A 14 -3.13 -19.35 -5.22
N TYR A 15 -3.24 -20.30 -4.28
CA TYR A 15 -3.88 -20.10 -2.98
C TYR A 15 -2.96 -19.46 -1.93
N TYR A 16 -1.64 -19.38 -2.16
CA TYR A 16 -0.69 -18.90 -1.16
C TYR A 16 -0.94 -17.44 -0.76
N THR A 17 -1.44 -16.62 -1.68
CA THR A 17 -1.77 -15.22 -1.42
C THR A 17 -2.96 -15.09 -0.45
N VAL A 18 -3.84 -16.10 -0.37
CA VAL A 18 -4.92 -16.13 0.63
C VAL A 18 -4.33 -16.26 2.04
N LEU A 19 -3.39 -17.18 2.25
CA LEU A 19 -2.69 -17.32 3.53
C LEU A 19 -1.94 -16.04 3.90
N PHE A 20 -1.33 -15.39 2.92
CA PHE A 20 -0.68 -14.10 3.12
C PHE A 20 -1.68 -13.03 3.57
N GLY A 21 -2.85 -12.94 2.93
CA GLY A 21 -3.92 -12.03 3.32
C GLY A 21 -4.42 -12.26 4.76
N VAL A 22 -4.63 -13.51 5.16
CA VAL A 22 -5.05 -13.88 6.53
C VAL A 22 -3.99 -13.44 7.55
N SER A 23 -2.72 -13.73 7.30
CA SER A 23 -1.61 -13.28 8.16
C SER A 23 -1.54 -11.75 8.21
N ARG A 24 -1.78 -11.06 7.08
CA ARG A 24 -1.72 -9.60 7.02
C ARG A 24 -2.83 -8.89 7.77
N ALA A 25 -4.02 -9.49 7.84
CA ALA A 25 -5.17 -8.94 8.54
C ALA A 25 -4.82 -8.55 10.00
N LEU A 26 -4.02 -9.35 10.69
CA LEU A 26 -3.62 -9.09 12.08
C LEU A 26 -2.91 -7.75 12.26
N GLY A 27 -2.05 -7.35 11.31
CA GLY A 27 -1.32 -6.09 11.40
C GLY A 27 -2.13 -4.89 10.89
N VAL A 28 -2.73 -5.01 9.71
CA VAL A 28 -3.44 -3.86 9.10
C VAL A 28 -4.69 -3.48 9.89
N LEU A 29 -5.40 -4.45 10.47
CA LEU A 29 -6.58 -4.16 11.29
C LEU A 29 -6.20 -3.60 12.66
N ALA A 30 -5.09 -4.05 13.26
CA ALA A 30 -4.58 -3.44 14.49
C ALA A 30 -4.19 -1.98 14.29
N SER A 31 -3.49 -1.66 13.18
CA SER A 31 -3.20 -0.27 12.81
C SER A 31 -4.48 0.53 12.58
N LEU A 32 -5.46 -0.05 11.88
CA LEU A 32 -6.73 0.61 11.60
C LEU A 32 -7.49 1.00 12.88
N CYS A 33 -7.48 0.14 13.91
CA CYS A 33 -8.05 0.47 15.23
C CYS A 33 -7.38 1.72 15.82
N TRP A 34 -6.05 1.81 15.76
CA TRP A 34 -5.30 2.97 16.24
C TRP A 34 -5.54 4.22 15.41
N ASP A 35 -5.63 4.10 14.09
CA ASP A 35 -5.95 5.23 13.22
C ASP A 35 -7.30 5.88 13.61
N ARG A 36 -8.27 5.07 14.07
CA ARG A 36 -9.56 5.57 14.58
C ARG A 36 -9.44 6.17 15.98
N ALA A 37 -8.69 5.51 16.87
CA ALA A 37 -8.45 6.01 18.22
C ALA A 37 -7.74 7.38 18.22
N LEU A 38 -6.81 7.60 17.28
CA LEU A 38 -6.05 8.84 17.13
C LEU A 38 -6.74 9.88 16.24
N GLY A 39 -7.88 9.53 15.63
CA GLY A 39 -8.64 10.46 14.79
C GLY A 39 -7.90 10.93 13.53
N PHE A 40 -7.12 10.06 12.89
CA PHE A 40 -6.43 10.42 11.64
C PHE A 40 -7.41 10.85 10.55
N ALA A 41 -7.09 11.96 9.89
CA ALA A 41 -7.85 12.51 8.77
C ALA A 41 -7.72 11.64 7.51
N ILE A 42 -8.49 11.98 6.48
CA ILE A 42 -8.44 11.29 5.18
C ILE A 42 -7.07 11.44 4.52
N GLU A 43 -6.52 10.32 4.04
CA GLU A 43 -5.34 10.34 3.18
C GLU A 43 -5.73 10.90 1.79
N ARG A 44 -5.21 12.09 1.45
CA ARG A 44 -5.54 12.78 0.19
C ARG A 44 -4.28 13.30 -0.51
N PRO A 45 -3.49 12.42 -1.14
CA PRO A 45 -2.32 12.82 -1.90
C PRO A 45 -2.74 13.53 -3.20
N LYS A 46 -1.87 14.43 -3.70
CA LYS A 46 -2.07 15.10 -4.99
C LYS A 46 -1.44 14.27 -6.11
N SER A 47 -2.23 13.91 -7.12
CA SER A 47 -1.69 13.30 -8.35
C SER A 47 -0.98 14.34 -9.20
N VAL A 48 0.16 13.97 -9.77
CA VAL A 48 0.98 14.83 -10.64
C VAL A 48 1.34 14.08 -11.91
N THR A 49 1.41 14.78 -13.04
CA THR A 49 1.84 14.19 -14.31
C THR A 49 3.34 14.40 -14.50
N THR A 50 3.97 13.53 -15.29
CA THR A 50 5.38 13.68 -15.67
C THR A 50 5.64 15.04 -16.34
N ASP A 51 4.70 15.55 -17.14
CA ASP A 51 4.87 16.85 -17.80
C ASP A 51 4.84 18.01 -16.82
N LEU A 52 3.94 17.99 -15.83
CA LEU A 52 3.92 18.96 -14.75
C LEU A 52 5.24 18.93 -13.97
N VAL A 53 5.77 17.75 -13.66
CA VAL A 53 7.07 17.59 -12.99
C VAL A 53 8.20 18.18 -13.84
N LYS A 54 8.22 17.94 -15.16
CA LYS A 54 9.23 18.52 -16.06
C LYS A 54 9.18 20.05 -16.08
N LYS A 55 7.99 20.64 -16.16
CA LYS A 55 7.82 22.10 -16.14
C LYS A 55 8.25 22.71 -14.81
N TRP A 56 7.94 22.04 -13.70
CA TRP A 56 8.42 22.46 -12.38
C TRP A 56 9.94 22.45 -12.25
N LEU A 57 10.60 21.40 -12.74
CA LEU A 57 12.07 21.34 -12.76
C LEU A 57 12.71 22.45 -13.62
N LYS A 58 11.99 22.96 -14.63
CA LYS A 58 12.42 24.09 -15.46
C LYS A 58 12.05 25.46 -14.87
N GLY A 59 11.33 25.51 -13.77
CA GLY A 59 10.84 26.76 -13.16
C GLY A 59 9.66 27.40 -13.89
N GLU A 60 8.94 26.66 -14.74
CA GLU A 60 7.85 27.16 -15.58
C GLU A 60 6.47 27.07 -14.89
N GLU A 61 6.27 26.08 -14.00
CA GLU A 61 5.01 25.84 -13.28
C GLU A 61 5.28 25.33 -11.84
N GLN A 62 4.28 25.39 -10.95
CA GLN A 62 4.35 24.84 -9.59
C GLN A 62 3.66 23.49 -9.47
N ILE A 63 4.28 22.53 -8.77
CA ILE A 63 3.68 21.21 -8.51
C ILE A 63 2.48 21.32 -7.54
N TRP A 64 2.56 22.24 -6.58
CA TRP A 64 1.61 22.28 -5.46
C TRP A 64 0.38 23.13 -5.73
N GLY A 65 0.33 23.86 -6.86
CA GLY A 65 -0.61 24.97 -7.08
C GLY A 65 -0.01 26.26 -6.51
N GLU A 66 -0.74 27.38 -6.59
CA GLU A 66 -0.57 28.43 -5.58
C GLU A 66 -0.88 27.87 -4.19
#